data_AF-A0A2A2ZQQ8-F1
#
_entry.id   AF-A0A2A2ZQQ8-F1
#
_cell.length_a   1.000
_cell.length_b   1.000
_cell.length_c   1.000
_cell.angle_alpha   90.00
_cell.angle_beta   90.00
_cell.angle_gamma   90.00
#
_symmetry.space_group_name_H-M   'P 1'
#
loop_
_entity.id
_entity.type
_entity.pdbx_description
1 polymer ?
#
loop_
_entity_poly.entity_id
_entity_poly.type
_entity_poly.pdbx_seq_one_letter_code
_entity_poly.pdbx_strand_id
1 'polypeptide(L)' 'MAPNGQVYGHSLKTLPPFHSITVDGVVCGVDNSGTTACKDPQGRGFVLSPHGSGWLPHV' A
#
# COMPACT_ATOMS: atom_id res chain seq x y z
N MET A 1 -0.60 -12.12 -6.39
CA MET A 1 0.63 -11.42 -6.83
C MET A 1 0.60 -11.37 -8.34
N ALA A 2 0.62 -10.18 -8.95
CA ALA A 2 0.74 -10.09 -10.41
C ALA A 2 2.14 -10.64 -10.81
N PRO A 3 2.23 -11.50 -11.83
CA PRO A 3 3.44 -12.29 -12.16
C PRO A 3 4.65 -11.46 -12.62
N ASN A 4 4.48 -10.15 -12.78
CA ASN A 4 5.46 -9.21 -13.33
C ASN A 4 5.76 -8.02 -12.41
N GLY A 5 5.28 -8.02 -11.15
CA GLY A 5 5.55 -6.92 -10.22
C GLY A 5 5.06 -5.56 -10.73
N GLN A 6 4.03 -5.54 -11.56
CA GLN A 6 3.42 -4.31 -12.09
C GLN A 6 1.91 -4.33 -11.85
N VAL A 7 1.35 -3.19 -11.49
CA VAL A 7 -0.10 -2.96 -11.35
C VAL A 7 -0.43 -1.67 -12.09
N TYR A 8 -1.41 -1.73 -12.98
CA TYR A 8 -1.79 -0.61 -13.87
C TYR A 8 -0.61 0.03 -14.61
N GLY A 9 0.36 -0.76 -15.08
CA GLY A 9 1.55 -0.26 -15.79
C GLY A 9 2.59 0.43 -14.90
N HIS A 10 2.36 0.49 -13.59
CA HIS A 10 3.30 1.05 -12.63
C HIS A 10 4.08 -0.09 -11.95
N SER A 11 5.40 0.08 -11.85
CA SER A 11 6.24 -0.87 -11.11
C SER A 11 5.81 -0.91 -9.66
N LEU A 12 5.42 -2.09 -9.18
CA LEU A 12 5.17 -2.32 -7.78
C LEU A 12 6.51 -2.35 -7.05
N LYS A 13 6.75 -1.34 -6.21
CA LYS A 13 7.82 -1.41 -5.22
C LYS A 13 7.34 -2.31 -4.08
N THR A 14 7.77 -3.56 -4.07
CA THR A 14 7.49 -4.47 -2.97
C THR A 14 8.18 -3.96 -1.71
N LEU A 15 7.43 -3.89 -0.62
CA LEU A 15 7.99 -3.57 0.69
C LEU A 15 8.94 -4.71 1.13
N PRO A 16 9.97 -4.39 1.93
CA PRO A 16 10.79 -5.43 2.57
C PRO A 16 9.93 -6.43 3.37
N PRO A 17 10.44 -7.64 3.66
CA PRO A 17 9.76 -8.57 4.56
C PRO A 17 9.42 -7.91 5.91
N PHE A 18 8.29 -8.29 6.51
CA PHE A 18 7.78 -7.76 7.80
C PHE A 18 7.40 -6.26 7.81
N HIS A 19 7.41 -5.60 6.66
CA HIS A 19 6.93 -4.22 6.53
C HIS A 19 5.45 -4.14 6.15
N SER A 20 4.71 -5.24 6.26
CA SER A 20 3.28 -5.28 6.03
C SER A 20 2.55 -6.12 7.05
N ILE A 21 1.31 -5.72 7.32
CA ILE A 21 0.37 -6.44 8.17
C ILE A 21 -0.97 -6.55 7.45
N THR A 22 -1.66 -7.67 7.64
CA THR A 22 -3.03 -7.87 7.15
C THR A 22 -3.94 -8.17 8.34
N VAL A 23 -4.97 -7.35 8.54
CA VAL A 23 -5.97 -7.49 9.61
C VAL A 23 -7.34 -7.22 9.00
N ASP A 24 -8.30 -8.12 9.21
CA ASP A 24 -9.69 -7.98 8.72
C ASP A 24 -9.79 -7.64 7.22
N GLY A 25 -8.87 -8.18 6.41
CA GLY A 25 -8.79 -7.93 4.97
C GLY A 25 -8.24 -6.55 4.59
N VAL A 26 -7.88 -5.71 5.55
CA VAL A 26 -7.09 -4.50 5.34
C VAL A 26 -5.61 -4.88 5.29
N VAL A 27 -4.93 -4.49 4.22
CA VAL A 27 -3.47 -4.67 4.07
C VAL A 27 -2.80 -3.33 4.27
N CYS A 28 -2.00 -3.19 5.31
CA CYS A 28 -1.18 -2.01 5.56
C CYS A 28 0.29 -2.33 5.35
N GLY A 29 1.02 -1.36 4.82
CA GLY A 29 2.45 -1.44 4.60
C GLY A 29 3.15 -0.15 4.98
N VAL A 30 4.37 -0.28 5.51
CA VAL A 30 5.23 0.84 5.88
C VAL A 30 6.52 0.77 5.07
N ASP A 31 6.94 1.89 4.49
CA ASP A 31 8.24 1.98 3.84
C ASP A 31 9.31 2.59 4.77
N ASN A 32 10.55 2.57 4.31
CA ASN A 32 11.68 3.14 5.07
C ASN A 32 11.69 4.68 5.09
N SER A 33 10.81 5.33 4.34
CA SER A 33 10.70 6.79 4.28
C SER A 33 9.70 7.36 5.30
N GLY A 34 9.05 6.48 6.07
CA GLY A 34 8.00 6.87 7.01
C GLY A 34 6.62 7.01 6.36
N THR A 35 6.43 6.44 5.17
CA THR A 35 5.12 6.36 4.53
C THR A 35 4.41 5.08 4.95
N THR A 36 3.19 5.23 5.45
CA THR A 36 2.26 4.14 5.71
C THR A 36 1.15 4.19 4.67
N ALA A 37 0.86 3.07 4.00
CA ALA A 37 -0.25 2.94 3.09
C ALA A 37 -1.10 1.72 3.46
N CYS A 38 -2.41 1.90 3.54
CA CYS A 38 -3.37 0.84 3.82
C CYS A 38 -4.36 0.70 2.66
N LYS A 39 -4.69 -0.53 2.29
CA LYS A 39 -5.74 -0.88 1.33
C LYS A 39 -6.80 -1.70 2.03
N ASP A 40 -8.06 -1.28 1.91
CA ASP A 40 -9.19 -2.02 2.46
C ASP A 40 -9.71 -3.10 1.48
N PRO A 41 -10.61 -4.01 1.93
CA PRO A 41 -11.17 -5.06 1.08
C PRO A 41 -11.98 -4.54 -0.12
N GLN A 42 -12.41 -3.28 -0.09
CA GLN A 42 -13.22 -2.64 -1.13
C GLN A 42 -12.33 -1.97 -2.20
N GLY A 43 -11.01 -2.05 -2.04
CA GLY A 43 -10.06 -1.45 -2.97
C GLY A 43 -9.83 0.04 -2.75
N ARG A 44 -10.16 0.57 -1.57
CA ARG A 44 -9.85 1.95 -1.20
C ARG A 44 -8.54 2.01 -0.43
N GLY A 45 -7.74 3.02 -0.72
CA GLY A 45 -6.46 3.24 -0.08
C GLY A 45 -6.49 4.44 0.86
N PHE A 46 -5.67 4.41 1.91
CA PHE A 46 -5.32 5.58 2.70
C PHE A 46 -3.81 5.64 2.87
N VAL A 47 -3.24 6.82 2.69
CA VAL A 47 -1.79 7.05 2.79
C VAL A 47 -1.53 8.10 3.86
N LEU A 48 -0.57 7.80 4.74
CA LEU A 48 0.07 8.72 5.67
C LEU A 48 1.53 8.84 5.28
N SER A 49 2.01 10.05 5.02
CA SER A 49 3.41 10.30 4.68
C SER A 49 3.89 11.61 5.32
N PRO A 50 5.22 11.84 5.40
CA PRO A 50 5.76 13.13 5.83
C PRO A 50 5.30 14.33 4.96
N HIS A 51 4.87 14.06 3.72
CA HIS A 51 4.42 15.08 2.78
C HIS A 51 2.90 15.32 2.81
N GLY A 52 2.16 14.53 3.61
CA GLY A 52 0.71 14.67 3.76
C GLY A 52 -0.01 13.34 3.86
N SER A 53 -1.32 13.43 4.02
CA SER A 53 -2.23 12.29 4.19
C SER A 53 -3.43 12.40 3.27
N GLY A 54 -3.94 11.27 2.77
CA GLY A 54 -5.09 11.30 1.88
C GLY A 54 -5.69 9.93 1.56
N TRP A 55 -6.94 9.98 1.09
CA TRP A 55 -7.66 8.84 0.57
C TRP A 55 -7.41 8.65 -0.93
N LEU A 56 -7.21 7.40 -1.33
CA LEU A 56 -7.18 6.95 -2.72
C LEU A 56 -8.46 6.16 -2.96
N PRO A 57 -9.43 6.68 -3.73
CA PRO A 57 -10.74 6.05 -3.89
C PRO A 57 -10.69 4.70 -4.62
N HIS A 58 -9.59 4.40 -5.31
CA HIS A 58 -9.34 3.12 -5.99
C HIS A 58 -7.83 2.82 -6.02
N VAL A 59 -7.41 1.62 -5.60
CA VAL A 59 -6.01 1.16 -5.57
C VAL A 59 -5.83 -0.29 -5.99
#